data_AF-A0A651GTR0-F1
#
_entry.id   AF-A0A651GTR0-F1
#
_cell.length_a   1.000
_cell.length_b   1.000
_cell.length_c   1.000
_cell.angle_alpha   90.00
_cell.angle_beta   90.00
_cell.angle_gamma   90.00
#
_symmetry.space_group_name_H-M   'P 1'
#
loop_
_entity.id
_entity.type
_entity.pdbx_description
1 polymer ?
#
loop_
_entity_poly.entity_id
_entity_poly.type
_entity_poly.pdbx_seq_one_letter_code
_entity_poly.pdbx_strand_id
1 'polypeptide(L)'
;MSSSTFWRTVICGIIATFVMMMLAFVQGGFGLATLDIGHILKESFNHVHSGEPYSILWGNVAFYIMGIILALIWVAFLASRIPGNWLVQGLIYGVIISVVAGGIVSPLITAAAGDPIGLFYSDSWAPMALIIAGLIMHLGYGIVLTLCLKKAGVDPKLALR
;
A
#
# COMPACT_ATOMS: atom_id res chain seq x y z
N MET A 1 -5.00 -21.77 -3.78
CA MET A 1 -4.17 -20.95 -4.71
C MET A 1 -3.10 -21.81 -5.39
N SER A 2 -3.05 -21.80 -6.72
CA SER A 2 -1.99 -22.50 -7.48
C SER A 2 -0.69 -21.68 -7.55
N SER A 3 0.43 -22.33 -7.89
CA SER A 3 1.73 -21.65 -8.12
C SER A 3 1.64 -20.56 -9.21
N SER A 4 0.91 -20.83 -10.31
CA SER A 4 0.67 -19.86 -11.37
C SER A 4 -0.11 -18.63 -10.87
N THR A 5 -1.16 -18.85 -10.06
CA THR A 5 -1.92 -17.77 -9.44
C THR A 5 -1.04 -16.95 -8.52
N PHE A 6 -0.22 -17.60 -7.67
CA PHE A 6 0.69 -16.93 -6.76
C PHE A 6 1.63 -15.96 -7.48
N TRP A 7 2.36 -16.44 -8.50
CA TRP A 7 3.31 -15.61 -9.23
C TRP A 7 2.65 -14.46 -9.99
N ARG A 8 1.47 -14.69 -10.58
CA ARG A 8 0.68 -13.62 -11.21
C ARG A 8 0.30 -12.55 -10.18
N THR A 9 -0.14 -12.96 -8.99
CA THR A 9 -0.47 -12.04 -7.89
C THR A 9 0.75 -11.25 -7.42
N VAL A 10 1.92 -11.88 -7.28
CA VAL A 10 3.17 -11.20 -6.92
C VAL A 10 3.51 -10.10 -7.94
N ILE A 11 3.51 -10.44 -9.23
CA ILE A 11 3.80 -9.48 -10.31
C ILE A 11 2.78 -8.33 -10.31
N CYS A 12 1.49 -8.65 -10.16
CA CYS A 12 0.45 -7.62 -10.07
C CYS A 12 0.64 -6.71 -8.85
N GLY A 13 1.05 -7.27 -7.71
CA GLY A 13 1.38 -6.51 -6.51
C GLY A 13 2.54 -5.55 -6.72
N ILE A 14 3.62 -5.99 -7.37
CA ILE A 14 4.77 -5.12 -7.72
C ILE A 14 4.31 -3.94 -8.59
N ILE A 15 3.53 -4.21 -9.63
CA ILE A 15 3.03 -3.17 -10.55
C ILE A 15 2.12 -2.18 -9.80
N ALA A 16 1.18 -2.69 -9.01
CA ALA A 16 0.26 -1.86 -8.23
C ALA A 16 1.01 -0.97 -7.23
N THR A 17 2.03 -1.51 -6.55
CA THR A 17 2.87 -0.74 -5.62
C THR A 17 3.72 0.30 -6.31
N PHE A 18 4.25 0.01 -7.50
CA PHE A 18 4.92 1.03 -8.30
C PHE A 18 3.99 2.19 -8.65
N VAL A 19 2.74 1.91 -9.07
CA VAL A 19 1.77 2.99 -9.35
C VAL A 19 1.39 3.75 -8.10
N MET A 20 1.17 3.05 -6.98
CA MET A 20 0.94 3.67 -5.67
C MET A 20 2.06 4.63 -5.29
N MET A 21 3.32 4.22 -5.50
CA MET A 21 4.50 5.06 -5.28
C MET A 21 4.49 6.30 -6.16
N MET A 22 4.23 6.14 -7.47
CA MET A 22 4.17 7.26 -8.40
C MET A 22 3.10 8.26 -8.02
N LEU A 23 1.91 7.80 -7.62
CA LEU A 23 0.85 8.69 -7.16
C LEU A 23 1.25 9.42 -5.88
N ALA A 24 1.88 8.72 -4.95
CA ALA A 24 2.36 9.28 -3.69
C ALA A 24 3.37 10.44 -3.89
N PHE A 25 4.16 10.40 -4.97
CA PHE A 25 5.06 11.48 -5.37
C PHE A 25 4.38 12.56 -6.21
N VAL A 26 3.68 12.18 -7.27
CA VAL A 26 3.13 13.12 -8.26
C VAL A 26 2.01 13.97 -7.68
N GLN A 27 1.27 13.48 -6.68
CA GLN A 27 0.23 14.27 -6.03
C GLN A 27 0.74 15.55 -5.35
N GLY A 28 2.04 15.63 -5.06
CA GLY A 28 2.70 16.87 -4.63
C GLY A 28 2.51 18.04 -5.61
N GLY A 29 2.42 17.75 -6.91
CA GLY A 29 2.15 18.75 -7.95
C GLY A 29 0.76 19.40 -7.86
N PHE A 30 -0.17 18.79 -7.13
CA PHE A 30 -1.50 19.33 -6.85
C PHE A 30 -1.60 20.01 -5.46
N GLY A 31 -0.48 20.25 -4.79
CA GLY A 31 -0.44 20.84 -3.45
C GLY A 31 -0.80 19.86 -2.33
N LEU A 32 -0.89 18.57 -2.62
CA LEU A 32 -1.04 17.52 -1.60
C LEU A 32 0.31 17.13 -0.99
N ALA A 33 0.28 16.47 0.16
CA ALA A 33 1.48 15.96 0.79
C ALA A 33 2.12 14.86 -0.07
N THR A 34 3.43 15.00 -0.33
CA THR A 34 4.23 13.93 -0.93
C THR A 34 4.51 12.87 0.12
N LEU A 35 4.25 11.60 -0.21
CA LEU A 35 4.38 10.47 0.72
C LEU A 35 5.47 9.51 0.25
N ASP A 36 6.71 9.73 0.69
CA ASP A 36 7.82 8.81 0.43
C ASP A 36 7.85 7.67 1.46
N ILE A 37 7.03 6.65 1.24
CA ILE A 37 6.89 5.51 2.17
C ILE A 37 8.21 4.73 2.29
N GLY A 38 8.98 4.62 1.20
CA GLY A 38 10.29 3.96 1.22
C GLY A 38 11.26 4.70 2.16
N HIS A 39 11.29 6.02 2.10
CA HIS A 39 12.08 6.83 3.01
C HIS A 39 11.60 6.73 4.45
N ILE A 40 10.28 6.80 4.70
CA ILE A 40 9.70 6.67 6.04
C ILE A 40 10.09 5.32 6.68
N LEU A 41 10.00 4.22 5.93
CA LEU A 41 10.42 2.90 6.41
C LEU A 41 11.92 2.86 6.71
N LYS A 42 12.76 3.42 5.83
CA LYS A 42 14.20 3.48 6.04
C LYS A 42 14.54 4.25 7.33
N GLU A 43 13.92 5.39 7.58
CA GLU A 43 14.11 6.14 8.82
C GLU A 43 13.66 5.34 10.04
N SER A 44 12.52 4.65 9.96
CA SER A 44 12.06 3.75 11.01
C SER A 44 13.09 2.64 11.32
N PHE A 45 13.69 2.01 10.30
CA PHE A 45 14.71 0.98 10.50
C PHE A 45 15.99 1.55 11.14
N ASN A 46 16.40 2.74 10.71
CA ASN A 46 17.63 3.39 11.17
C ASN A 46 17.50 3.98 12.57
N HIS A 47 16.29 4.34 12.99
CA HIS A 47 16.02 4.72 14.38
C HIS A 47 16.38 3.58 15.35
N VAL A 48 16.15 2.34 14.95
CA VAL A 48 16.49 1.13 15.73
C VAL A 48 17.95 0.68 15.52
N HIS A 49 18.53 0.91 14.33
CA HIS A 49 19.87 0.43 13.95
C HIS A 49 20.86 1.59 13.72
N SER A 50 21.04 2.44 14.74
CA SER A 50 21.88 3.64 14.63
C SER A 50 23.37 3.36 14.31
N GLY A 51 23.88 2.20 14.68
CA GLY A 51 25.28 1.80 14.41
C GLY A 51 25.54 1.25 12.99
N GLU A 52 24.50 0.73 12.32
CA GLU A 52 24.59 0.12 10.99
C GLU A 52 23.38 0.55 10.15
N PRO A 53 23.36 1.80 9.65
CA PRO A 53 22.18 2.34 9.00
C PRO A 53 21.90 1.67 7.65
N TYR A 54 20.65 1.31 7.44
CA TYR A 54 20.11 0.85 6.17
C TYR A 54 20.06 1.98 5.14
N SER A 55 20.35 1.62 3.89
CA SER A 55 20.17 2.49 2.73
C SER A 55 18.71 2.58 2.29
N ILE A 56 18.39 3.58 1.46
CA ILE A 56 17.05 3.77 0.87
C ILE A 56 16.56 2.53 0.08
N LEU A 57 17.48 1.70 -0.41
CA LEU A 57 17.15 0.45 -1.07
C LEU A 57 16.27 -0.45 -0.19
N TRP A 58 16.61 -0.56 1.11
CA TRP A 58 15.89 -1.45 2.03
C TRP A 58 14.50 -0.93 2.39
N GLY A 59 14.35 0.39 2.53
CA GLY A 59 13.02 1.02 2.69
C GLY A 59 12.12 0.75 1.49
N ASN A 60 12.65 0.89 0.28
CA ASN A 60 11.91 0.56 -0.95
C ASN A 60 11.59 -0.94 -1.06
N VAL A 61 12.55 -1.82 -0.75
CA VAL A 61 12.32 -3.27 -0.74
C VAL A 61 11.19 -3.63 0.23
N ALA A 62 11.20 -3.10 1.45
CA ALA A 62 10.13 -3.32 2.41
C ALA A 62 8.78 -2.81 1.89
N PHE A 63 8.75 -1.63 1.26
CA PHE A 63 7.54 -1.08 0.66
C PHE A 63 6.95 -1.98 -0.45
N TYR A 64 7.79 -2.50 -1.35
CA TYR A 64 7.38 -3.45 -2.38
C TYR A 64 6.91 -4.78 -1.80
N ILE A 65 7.58 -5.30 -0.77
CA ILE A 65 7.17 -6.53 -0.09
C ILE A 65 5.78 -6.36 0.55
N MET A 66 5.54 -5.26 1.27
CA MET A 66 4.21 -4.96 1.82
C MET A 66 3.15 -4.90 0.72
N GLY A 67 3.49 -4.26 -0.40
CA GLY A 67 2.69 -4.26 -1.62
C GLY A 67 2.30 -5.63 -2.15
N ILE A 68 3.26 -6.55 -2.23
CA ILE A 68 3.03 -7.94 -2.63
C ILE A 68 2.15 -8.65 -1.61
N ILE A 69 2.40 -8.46 -0.31
CA ILE A 69 1.63 -9.07 0.77
C ILE A 69 0.16 -8.62 0.70
N LEU A 70 -0.11 -7.33 0.48
CA LEU A 70 -1.47 -6.82 0.27
C LEU A 70 -2.14 -7.51 -0.93
N ALA A 71 -1.43 -7.66 -2.05
CA ALA A 71 -1.96 -8.35 -3.23
C ALA A 71 -2.31 -9.81 -2.94
N LEU A 72 -1.45 -10.51 -2.20
CA LEU A 72 -1.70 -11.88 -1.76
C LEU A 72 -2.89 -11.97 -0.81
N ILE A 73 -3.01 -11.05 0.16
CA ILE A 73 -4.16 -10.95 1.06
C ILE A 73 -5.46 -10.75 0.27
N TRP A 74 -5.44 -9.87 -0.72
CA TRP A 74 -6.59 -9.64 -1.59
C TRP A 74 -7.05 -10.94 -2.24
N VAL A 75 -6.16 -11.63 -2.96
CA VAL A 75 -6.51 -12.85 -3.71
C VAL A 75 -6.88 -14.01 -2.79
N ALA A 76 -6.18 -14.16 -1.66
CA ALA A 76 -6.41 -15.26 -0.74
C ALA A 76 -7.69 -15.09 0.09
N PHE A 77 -8.06 -13.85 0.46
CA PHE A 77 -9.11 -13.64 1.47
C PHE A 77 -10.22 -12.68 1.05
N LEU A 78 -9.98 -11.66 0.26
CA LEU A 78 -10.97 -10.58 0.10
C LEU A 78 -11.72 -10.65 -1.23
N ALA A 79 -11.05 -11.11 -2.28
CA ALA A 79 -11.53 -10.97 -3.64
C ALA A 79 -12.84 -11.75 -3.91
N SER A 80 -13.09 -12.85 -3.21
CA SER A 80 -14.35 -13.63 -3.32
C SER A 80 -15.48 -13.07 -2.46
N ARG A 81 -15.18 -12.26 -1.44
CA ARG A 81 -16.12 -11.73 -0.46
C ARG A 81 -16.65 -10.35 -0.83
N ILE A 82 -15.85 -9.56 -1.55
CA ILE A 82 -16.21 -8.20 -1.95
C ILE A 82 -16.97 -8.24 -3.29
N PRO A 83 -18.23 -7.78 -3.32
CA PRO A 83 -19.03 -7.80 -4.54
C PRO A 83 -18.58 -6.73 -5.54
N GLY A 84 -19.09 -6.86 -6.77
CA GLY A 84 -18.87 -5.88 -7.84
C GLY A 84 -17.86 -6.34 -8.89
N ASN A 85 -17.64 -5.46 -9.87
CA ASN A 85 -16.63 -5.66 -10.90
C ASN A 85 -15.23 -5.24 -10.40
N TRP A 86 -14.21 -5.49 -11.21
CA TRP A 86 -12.81 -5.17 -10.88
C TRP A 86 -12.60 -3.71 -10.39
N LEU A 87 -13.30 -2.73 -10.98
CA LEU A 87 -13.15 -1.33 -10.61
C LEU A 87 -13.75 -1.06 -9.24
N VAL A 88 -14.98 -1.52 -9.00
CA VAL A 88 -15.65 -1.40 -7.69
C VAL A 88 -14.86 -2.10 -6.60
N GLN A 89 -14.39 -3.31 -6.87
CA GLN A 89 -13.52 -4.06 -5.97
C GLN A 89 -12.23 -3.31 -5.65
N GLY A 90 -11.59 -2.72 -6.65
CA GLY A 90 -10.36 -1.95 -6.49
C GLY A 90 -10.57 -0.68 -5.65
N LEU A 91 -11.68 0.03 -5.87
CA LEU A 91 -12.06 1.20 -5.06
C LEU A 91 -12.30 0.82 -3.60
N ILE A 92 -13.12 -0.22 -3.35
CA ILE A 92 -13.40 -0.71 -2.00
C ILE A 92 -12.09 -1.13 -1.31
N TYR A 93 -11.23 -1.85 -2.02
CA TYR A 93 -9.98 -2.31 -1.45
C TYR A 93 -9.04 -1.16 -1.13
N GLY A 94 -8.92 -0.17 -2.02
CA GLY A 94 -8.17 1.06 -1.79
C GLY A 94 -8.63 1.83 -0.55
N VAL A 95 -9.95 1.92 -0.33
CA VAL A 95 -10.51 2.53 0.89
C VAL A 95 -10.14 1.72 2.13
N ILE A 96 -10.30 0.39 2.10
CA ILE A 96 -9.96 -0.49 3.23
C ILE A 96 -8.50 -0.31 3.64
N ILE A 97 -7.58 -0.40 2.68
CA ILE A 97 -6.15 -0.27 2.98
C ILE A 97 -5.80 1.15 3.44
N SER A 98 -6.51 2.20 2.98
CA SER A 98 -6.32 3.57 3.48
C SER A 98 -6.70 3.70 4.95
N VAL A 99 -7.83 3.08 5.34
CA VAL A 99 -8.28 3.06 6.74
C VAL A 99 -7.30 2.31 7.61
N VAL A 100 -6.83 1.14 7.17
CA VAL A 100 -5.81 0.36 7.89
C VAL A 100 -4.49 1.11 7.96
N ALA A 101 -4.09 1.80 6.89
CA ALA A 101 -2.87 2.59 6.87
C ALA A 101 -2.94 3.75 7.86
N GLY A 102 -3.95 4.61 7.78
CA GLY A 102 -4.09 5.76 8.67
C GLY A 102 -4.38 5.38 10.12
N GLY A 103 -5.15 4.31 10.36
CA GLY A 103 -5.55 3.93 11.71
C GLY A 103 -4.55 3.01 12.43
N ILE A 104 -3.68 2.30 11.71
CA ILE A 104 -2.81 1.28 12.31
C ILE A 104 -1.37 1.44 11.82
N VAL A 105 -1.13 1.34 10.51
CA VAL A 105 0.22 1.19 9.97
C VAL A 105 1.04 2.48 10.12
N SER A 106 0.52 3.62 9.67
CA SER A 106 1.22 4.90 9.76
C SER A 106 1.53 5.32 11.21
N PRO A 107 0.58 5.23 12.18
CA PRO A 107 0.88 5.47 13.59
C PRO A 107 2.02 4.59 14.12
N LEU A 108 2.02 3.30 13.80
CA LEU A 108 3.04 2.36 14.29
C LEU A 108 4.42 2.60 13.67
N ILE A 109 4.50 2.80 12.35
CA ILE A 109 5.77 3.03 11.66
C ILE A 109 6.42 4.33 12.14
N THR A 110 5.63 5.39 12.26
CA THR A 110 6.14 6.71 12.64
C THR A 110 6.49 6.80 14.13
N ALA A 111 5.71 6.13 15.00
CA ALA A 111 6.11 5.95 16.39
C ALA A 111 7.43 5.16 16.51
N ALA A 112 7.62 4.12 15.70
CA ALA A 112 8.88 3.36 15.65
C ALA A 112 10.06 4.19 15.09
N ALA A 113 9.77 5.23 14.30
CA ALA A 113 10.77 6.19 13.82
C ALA A 113 11.06 7.33 14.82
N GLY A 114 10.35 7.39 15.95
CA GLY A 114 10.51 8.43 16.97
C GLY A 114 9.72 9.72 16.72
N ASP A 115 8.84 9.75 15.70
CA ASP A 115 8.03 10.92 15.34
C ASP A 115 6.55 10.53 15.12
N PRO A 116 5.79 10.22 16.20
CA PRO A 116 4.44 9.70 16.08
C PRO A 116 3.48 10.75 15.49
N ILE A 117 2.79 10.38 14.41
CA ILE A 117 1.85 11.29 13.70
C ILE A 117 0.39 11.17 14.17
N GLY A 118 0.13 10.36 15.20
CA GLY A 118 -1.22 10.10 15.71
C GLY A 118 -2.11 9.25 14.79
N LEU A 119 -3.29 8.87 15.28
CA LEU A 119 -4.29 8.13 14.50
C LEU A 119 -4.82 9.01 13.36
N PHE A 120 -4.87 8.48 12.15
CA PHE A 120 -5.28 9.23 10.95
C PHE A 120 -4.53 10.57 10.81
N TYR A 121 -3.23 10.58 11.13
CA TYR A 121 -2.38 11.76 11.00
C TYR A 121 -2.81 12.93 11.90
N SER A 122 -3.56 12.68 13.00
CA SER A 122 -4.13 13.73 13.85
C SER A 122 -3.12 14.75 14.38
N ASP A 123 -1.88 14.30 14.59
CA ASP A 123 -0.84 15.10 15.24
C ASP A 123 0.15 15.67 14.20
N SER A 124 -0.15 15.50 12.91
CA SER A 124 0.65 16.02 11.82
C SER A 124 0.34 17.49 11.51
N TRP A 125 1.23 18.12 10.74
CA TRP A 125 1.10 19.52 10.30
C TRP A 125 -0.07 19.78 9.33
N ALA A 126 -0.55 18.75 8.63
CA ALA A 126 -1.70 18.86 7.72
C ALA A 126 -2.49 17.53 7.64
N PRO A 127 -3.26 17.17 8.69
CA PRO A 127 -3.91 15.87 8.80
C PRO A 127 -4.80 15.55 7.61
N MET A 128 -5.65 16.50 7.21
CA MET A 128 -6.59 16.30 6.09
C MET A 128 -5.88 16.12 4.74
N ALA A 129 -4.80 16.87 4.50
CA ALA A 129 -4.03 16.73 3.27
C ALA A 129 -3.36 15.35 3.20
N LEU A 130 -2.83 14.86 4.34
CA LEU A 130 -2.22 13.53 4.45
C LEU A 130 -3.24 12.39 4.32
N ILE A 131 -4.45 12.56 4.87
CA ILE A 131 -5.55 11.60 4.68
C ILE A 131 -5.93 11.51 3.19
N ILE A 132 -6.09 12.65 2.51
CA ILE A 132 -6.47 12.69 1.09
C ILE A 132 -5.35 12.11 0.21
N ALA A 133 -4.10 12.53 0.47
CA ALA A 133 -2.90 12.00 -0.17
C ALA A 133 -2.79 10.48 0.00
N GLY A 134 -2.99 9.99 1.23
CA GLY A 134 -3.02 8.57 1.55
C GLY A 134 -4.15 7.84 0.80
N LEU A 135 -5.36 8.42 0.77
CA LEU A 135 -6.49 7.81 0.06
C LEU A 135 -6.20 7.67 -1.44
N ILE A 136 -5.70 8.72 -2.09
CA ILE A 136 -5.44 8.72 -3.54
C ILE A 136 -4.44 7.64 -3.93
N MET A 137 -3.30 7.54 -3.23
CA MET A 137 -2.28 6.53 -3.54
C MET A 137 -2.82 5.10 -3.37
N HIS A 138 -3.62 4.85 -2.33
CA HIS A 138 -4.19 3.54 -2.05
C HIS A 138 -5.35 3.18 -3.00
N LEU A 139 -6.16 4.14 -3.42
CA LEU A 139 -7.12 3.93 -4.51
C LEU A 139 -6.39 3.53 -5.79
N GLY A 140 -5.28 4.19 -6.11
CA GLY A 140 -4.42 3.81 -7.22
C GLY A 140 -3.92 2.38 -7.12
N TYR A 141 -3.41 1.98 -5.95
CA TYR A 141 -3.03 0.59 -5.69
C TYR A 141 -4.18 -0.38 -5.95
N GLY A 142 -5.34 -0.15 -5.32
CA GLY A 142 -6.49 -1.05 -5.40
C GLY A 142 -7.01 -1.22 -6.83
N ILE A 143 -7.18 -0.12 -7.56
CA ILE A 143 -7.64 -0.13 -8.97
C ILE A 143 -6.66 -0.86 -9.87
N VAL A 144 -5.36 -0.55 -9.76
CA VAL A 144 -4.33 -1.17 -10.62
C VAL A 144 -4.20 -2.65 -10.30
N LEU A 145 -4.20 -3.02 -9.02
CA LEU A 145 -4.12 -4.42 -8.60
C LEU A 145 -5.27 -5.24 -9.22
N THR A 146 -6.52 -4.81 -9.03
CA THR A 146 -7.67 -5.60 -9.52
C THR A 146 -7.75 -5.62 -11.04
N LEU A 147 -7.33 -4.54 -11.73
CA LEU A 147 -7.19 -4.53 -13.18
C LEU A 147 -6.12 -5.51 -13.66
N CYS A 148 -4.93 -5.48 -13.06
CA CYS A 148 -3.83 -6.39 -13.40
C CYS A 148 -4.21 -7.84 -13.16
N LEU A 149 -4.84 -8.17 -12.04
CA LEU A 149 -5.31 -9.52 -11.73
C LEU A 149 -6.35 -10.01 -12.74
N LYS A 150 -7.32 -9.14 -13.11
CA LYS A 150 -8.30 -9.44 -14.16
C LYS A 150 -7.61 -9.75 -15.48
N LYS A 151 -6.63 -8.94 -15.89
CA LYS A 151 -5.88 -9.14 -17.14
C LYS A 151 -4.97 -10.36 -17.10
N ALA A 152 -4.43 -10.70 -15.94
CA ALA A 152 -3.65 -11.92 -15.71
C ALA A 152 -4.52 -13.18 -15.60
N GLY A 153 -5.85 -13.08 -15.73
CA GLY A 153 -6.76 -14.22 -15.61
C GLY A 153 -6.77 -14.84 -14.21
N VAL A 154 -6.48 -14.06 -13.17
CA VAL A 154 -6.63 -14.48 -11.78
C VAL A 154 -8.09 -14.25 -11.40
N ASP A 155 -8.89 -15.31 -11.38
CA ASP A 155 -10.30 -15.24 -10.96
C ASP A 155 -10.39 -15.37 -9.42
N PRO A 156 -10.85 -14.33 -8.72
CA PRO A 156 -11.14 -14.36 -7.29
C PRO A 156 -12.03 -15.52 -6.84
N LYS A 157 -12.96 -15.95 -7.70
CA LYS A 157 -13.97 -16.96 -7.38
C LYS A 157 -13.42 -18.38 -7.47
N LEU A 158 -12.29 -18.58 -8.15
CA LEU A 158 -11.65 -19.87 -8.33
C LEU A 158 -10.43 -20.07 -7.40
N ALA A 159 -9.88 -19.01 -6.81
CA ALA A 159 -8.64 -19.08 -6.01
C ALA A 159 -8.76 -19.81 -4.66
N LEU A 160 -9.98 -20.04 -4.18
CA LEU A 160 -10.33 -20.71 -2.91
C LEU A 160 -10.85 -22.14 -3.09
N ARG A 161 -10.87 -22.67 -4.32
CA ARG A 161 -11.00 -24.10 -4.60
C ARG A 161 -9.62 -24.70 -4.81
#